data_AF-A0A8J2KI09-F1
#
_entry.id   AF-A0A8J2KI09-F1
#
_cell.length_a   1.000
_cell.length_b   1.000
_cell.length_c   1.000
_cell.angle_alpha   90.00
_cell.angle_beta   90.00
_cell.angle_gamma   90.00
#
_symmetry.space_group_name_H-M   'P 1'
#
loop_
_entity.id
_entity.type
_entity.pdbx_description
1 polymer ?
#
loop_
_entity_poly.entity_id
_entity_poly.type
_entity_poly.pdbx_seq_one_letter_code
_entity_poly.pdbx_strand_id
1 'polypeptide(L)'
;MEKLFSADTLKRKIVSLYDARKNLIIKKLQANSSPVRTNAPVLAITTDNASNCNTMFEEFSFFARQKGLEFDTKNNRVRCLAHIVNLACKDAIAVLKKLSVTEVLTYESTESESETDDNVDSISSDSVTNGFNSSNEDEPVPESPPDNKMSLYDRIGKSIQKSRRSSILRDSFKQSCRFIKLKHKHLLLDMEVRWNTTHCMLKRLKEMRQAFEHLLSNEPTLRCYQLSSEEWDLIDEMIELLEPFWKMPLYNHLENFKFENGKGVDVCKAATSACEKLNKYYPTSDGLVYVMGLLLDPRCKTEWYKSVGIPSKVSKQNKKMALDYWDKFYKPKDGNALEPKNTSDILAAQVKRAKMSRT
;
A
#
# COMPACT_ATOMS: atom_id res chain seq x y z
N MET A 1 13.17 -7.69 -41.92
CA MET A 1 12.00 -7.24 -41.15
C MET A 1 11.38 -8.47 -40.50
N GLU A 2 11.58 -8.68 -39.20
CA GLU A 2 10.83 -9.70 -38.47
C GLU A 2 9.35 -9.30 -38.50
N LYS A 3 8.49 -10.14 -39.08
CA LYS A 3 7.04 -9.91 -39.08
C LYS A 3 6.56 -9.95 -37.64
N LEU A 4 6.10 -8.81 -37.13
CA LEU A 4 5.37 -8.72 -35.87
C LEU A 4 4.18 -9.67 -35.90
N PHE A 5 4.05 -10.49 -34.86
CA PHE A 5 2.91 -11.40 -34.72
C PHE A 5 1.60 -10.62 -34.66
N SER A 6 0.54 -11.17 -35.27
CA SER A 6 -0.81 -10.63 -35.09
C SER A 6 -1.24 -10.75 -33.62
N ALA A 7 -2.12 -9.85 -33.17
CA ALA A 7 -2.64 -9.85 -31.80
C ALA A 7 -3.23 -11.21 -31.39
N ASP A 8 -3.95 -11.88 -32.29
CA ASP A 8 -4.52 -13.22 -32.05
C ASP A 8 -3.46 -14.30 -31.90
N THR A 9 -2.36 -14.18 -32.65
CA THR A 9 -1.22 -15.10 -32.53
C THR A 9 -0.50 -14.89 -31.21
N LEU A 10 -0.36 -13.63 -30.78
CA LEU A 10 0.21 -13.28 -29.48
C LEU A 10 -0.66 -13.82 -28.34
N LYS A 11 -1.97 -13.59 -28.40
CA LYS A 11 -2.96 -14.08 -27.41
C LYS A 11 -2.91 -15.60 -27.26
N ARG A 12 -2.96 -16.34 -28.37
CA ARG A 12 -2.87 -17.82 -28.34
C ARG A 12 -1.56 -18.32 -27.74
N LYS A 13 -0.43 -17.69 -28.09
CA LYS A 13 0.88 -18.03 -27.50
C LYS A 13 0.93 -17.75 -26.00
N ILE A 14 0.41 -16.60 -25.55
CA ILE A 14 0.35 -16.24 -24.13
C ILE A 14 -0.50 -17.25 -23.35
N VAL A 15 -1.70 -17.60 -23.85
CA VAL A 15 -2.57 -18.59 -23.21
C VAL A 15 -1.90 -19.96 -23.14
N SER A 16 -1.30 -20.43 -24.24
CA SER A 16 -0.55 -21.69 -24.26
C SER A 16 0.61 -21.72 -23.27
N LEU A 17 1.39 -20.63 -23.17
CA LEU A 17 2.45 -20.49 -22.18
C LEU A 17 1.92 -20.48 -20.75
N TYR A 18 0.80 -19.80 -20.51
CA TYR A 18 0.13 -19.78 -19.22
C TYR A 18 -0.33 -21.18 -18.80
N ASP A 19 -1.02 -21.91 -19.68
CA ASP A 19 -1.50 -23.26 -19.40
C ASP A 19 -0.35 -24.24 -19.17
N ALA A 20 0.71 -24.16 -19.98
CA ALA A 20 1.91 -24.96 -19.78
C ALA A 20 2.56 -24.68 -18.41
N ARG A 21 2.66 -23.41 -18.03
CA ARG A 21 3.23 -23.00 -16.73
C ARG A 21 2.33 -23.38 -15.56
N LYS A 22 1.01 -23.24 -15.70
CA LYS A 22 0.00 -23.70 -14.73
C LYS A 22 0.11 -25.21 -14.51
N ASN A 23 0.15 -26.00 -15.57
CA ASN A 23 0.30 -27.46 -15.48
C ASN A 23 1.65 -27.86 -14.88
N LEU A 24 2.73 -27.14 -15.17
CA LEU A 24 4.02 -27.35 -14.53
C LEU A 24 3.97 -27.06 -13.03
N ILE A 25 3.30 -25.98 -12.62
CA ILE A 25 3.12 -25.66 -11.19
C ILE A 25 2.27 -26.72 -10.50
N ILE A 26 1.16 -27.16 -11.12
CA ILE A 26 0.32 -28.25 -10.59
C ILE A 26 1.15 -29.52 -10.41
N LYS A 27 1.90 -29.93 -11.45
CA LYS A 27 2.80 -31.09 -11.36
C LYS A 27 3.88 -30.91 -10.29
N LYS A 28 4.45 -29.71 -10.13
CA LYS A 28 5.42 -29.43 -9.06
C LYS A 28 4.79 -29.48 -7.68
N LEU A 29 3.57 -29.00 -7.50
CA LEU A 29 2.82 -29.11 -6.24
C LEU A 29 2.51 -30.58 -5.93
N GLN A 30 2.14 -31.37 -6.94
CA GLN A 30 1.88 -32.81 -6.84
C GLN A 30 3.15 -33.68 -6.71
N ALA A 31 4.29 -33.22 -7.22
CA ALA A 31 5.58 -33.93 -7.11
C ALA A 31 6.31 -33.56 -5.82
N ASN A 32 6.23 -32.30 -5.39
CA ASN A 32 6.63 -31.86 -4.06
C ASN A 32 5.64 -32.33 -2.98
N SER A 33 4.50 -32.92 -3.37
CA SER A 33 3.73 -33.82 -2.53
C SER A 33 4.22 -35.28 -2.61
N SER A 34 5.54 -35.49 -2.70
CA SER A 34 6.17 -36.43 -1.75
C SER A 34 5.56 -36.14 -0.38
N PRO A 35 5.29 -37.09 0.53
CA PRO A 35 4.69 -36.74 1.81
C PRO A 35 5.69 -35.88 2.61
N VAL A 36 5.75 -34.57 2.32
CA VAL A 36 5.72 -33.55 3.34
C VAL A 36 4.71 -34.11 4.32
N ARG A 37 5.13 -34.33 5.56
CA ARG A 37 4.23 -34.79 6.62
C ARG A 37 3.09 -33.75 6.75
N THR A 38 2.10 -33.76 5.86
CA THR A 38 0.99 -32.81 5.77
C THR A 38 -0.28 -33.43 6.31
N ASN A 39 -0.17 -34.43 7.19
CA ASN A 39 -1.20 -34.59 8.21
C ASN A 39 -1.29 -33.32 9.08
N ALA A 40 -0.35 -32.38 8.98
CA ALA A 40 -0.47 -31.04 9.51
C ALA A 40 -1.58 -30.26 8.76
N PRO A 41 -2.65 -29.84 9.45
CA PRO A 41 -3.75 -29.10 8.85
C PRO A 41 -3.29 -27.72 8.40
N VAL A 42 -3.84 -27.25 7.28
CA VAL A 42 -3.60 -25.88 6.78
C VAL A 42 -4.28 -24.90 7.73
N LEU A 43 -3.48 -24.08 8.42
CA LEU A 43 -4.00 -23.04 9.31
C LEU A 43 -4.67 -21.90 8.52
N ALA A 44 -4.05 -21.43 7.43
CA ALA A 44 -4.57 -20.31 6.66
C ALA A 44 -4.00 -20.17 5.24
N ILE A 45 -4.69 -19.36 4.44
CA ILE A 45 -4.33 -18.96 3.09
C ILE A 45 -4.27 -17.44 3.01
N THR A 46 -3.16 -16.90 2.51
CA THR A 46 -2.98 -15.46 2.27
C THR A 46 -3.17 -15.11 0.81
N THR A 47 -3.96 -14.09 0.51
CA THR A 47 -4.12 -13.53 -0.85
C THR A 47 -4.09 -12.01 -0.83
N ASP A 48 -4.03 -11.39 -2.01
CA ASP A 48 -4.36 -9.97 -2.13
C ASP A 48 -5.84 -9.70 -1.75
N ASN A 49 -6.19 -8.41 -1.67
CA ASN A 49 -7.54 -7.98 -1.31
C ASN A 49 -8.36 -7.51 -2.51
N ALA A 50 -8.04 -8.02 -3.70
CA ALA A 50 -8.91 -7.79 -4.85
C ALA A 50 -10.33 -8.30 -4.54
N SER A 51 -11.35 -7.64 -5.11
CA SER A 51 -12.76 -7.94 -4.80
C SER A 51 -13.14 -9.37 -5.17
N ASN A 52 -12.62 -9.89 -6.28
CA ASN A 52 -12.79 -11.28 -6.72
C ASN A 52 -12.28 -12.31 -5.69
N CYS A 53 -11.29 -11.97 -4.87
CA CYS A 53 -10.83 -12.84 -3.78
C CYS A 53 -11.91 -13.01 -2.69
N ASN A 54 -12.85 -12.07 -2.53
CA ASN A 54 -13.96 -12.26 -1.58
C ASN A 54 -14.86 -13.43 -2.02
N THR A 55 -15.36 -13.38 -3.26
CA THR A 55 -16.19 -14.45 -3.84
C THR A 55 -15.43 -15.78 -3.90
N MET A 56 -14.15 -15.75 -4.27
CA MET A 56 -13.31 -16.96 -4.29
C MET A 56 -13.24 -17.65 -2.92
N PHE A 57 -13.11 -16.90 -1.83
CA PHE A 57 -13.03 -17.49 -0.49
C PHE A 57 -14.38 -17.96 0.06
N GLU A 58 -15.49 -17.34 -0.34
CA GLU A 58 -16.84 -17.84 -0.05
C GLU A 58 -17.07 -19.20 -0.70
N GLU A 59 -16.80 -19.31 -2.00
CA GLU A 59 -16.85 -20.56 -2.75
C GLU A 59 -15.88 -21.61 -2.19
N PHE A 60 -14.64 -21.21 -1.90
CA PHE A 60 -13.64 -22.13 -1.33
C PHE A 60 -14.07 -22.66 0.04
N SER A 61 -14.68 -21.83 0.89
CA SER A 61 -15.22 -22.27 2.18
C SER A 61 -16.35 -23.28 2.00
N PHE A 62 -17.22 -23.07 1.02
CA PHE A 62 -18.27 -24.02 0.67
C PHE A 62 -17.70 -25.36 0.20
N PHE A 63 -16.74 -25.36 -0.73
CA PHE A 63 -16.08 -26.57 -1.21
C PHE A 63 -15.30 -27.30 -0.10
N ALA A 64 -14.61 -26.56 0.77
CA ALA A 64 -13.90 -27.13 1.90
C ALA A 64 -14.87 -27.90 2.83
N ARG A 65 -16.02 -27.31 3.16
CA ARG A 65 -17.06 -27.97 3.96
C ARG A 65 -17.58 -29.24 3.29
N GLN A 66 -17.82 -29.23 1.98
CA GLN A 66 -18.23 -30.44 1.25
C GLN A 66 -17.19 -31.57 1.31
N LYS A 67 -15.91 -31.22 1.45
CA LYS A 67 -14.81 -32.18 1.59
C LYS A 67 -14.52 -32.55 3.05
N GLY A 68 -15.33 -32.08 4.00
CA GLY A 68 -15.13 -32.32 5.43
C GLY A 68 -13.94 -31.55 6.02
N LEU A 69 -13.47 -30.50 5.33
CA LEU A 69 -12.42 -29.62 5.81
C LEU A 69 -13.03 -28.44 6.56
N GLU A 70 -12.53 -28.18 7.76
CA GLU A 70 -12.89 -27.01 8.56
C GLU A 70 -12.12 -25.79 8.06
N PHE A 71 -12.77 -25.03 7.18
CA PHE A 71 -12.24 -23.78 6.66
C PHE A 71 -13.36 -22.72 6.64
N ASP A 72 -13.06 -21.55 7.18
CA ASP A 72 -13.91 -20.38 7.05
C ASP A 72 -13.11 -19.11 6.73
N THR A 73 -13.79 -18.18 6.06
CA THR A 73 -13.19 -16.94 5.58
C THR A 73 -12.72 -16.02 6.70
N LYS A 74 -13.28 -16.11 7.91
CA LYS A 74 -12.91 -15.25 9.02
C LYS A 74 -11.63 -15.75 9.70
N ASN A 75 -11.53 -17.05 9.94
CA ASN A 75 -10.44 -17.62 10.72
C ASN A 75 -9.26 -18.07 9.88
N ASN A 76 -9.46 -18.45 8.61
CA ASN A 76 -8.42 -19.07 7.78
C ASN A 76 -7.98 -18.20 6.58
N ARG A 77 -8.66 -17.09 6.29
CA ARG A 77 -8.19 -16.14 5.27
C ARG A 77 -7.33 -15.07 5.92
N VAL A 78 -6.12 -14.90 5.40
CA VAL A 78 -5.26 -13.76 5.72
C VAL A 78 -5.29 -12.79 4.55
N ARG A 79 -5.64 -11.55 4.83
CA ARG A 79 -5.62 -10.47 3.85
C ARG A 79 -4.21 -9.92 3.73
N CYS A 80 -3.74 -9.64 2.53
CA CYS A 80 -2.38 -9.11 2.34
C CYS A 80 -2.24 -7.73 2.98
N LEU A 81 -1.47 -7.64 4.06
CA LEU A 81 -1.24 -6.37 4.77
C LEU A 81 -0.58 -5.31 3.87
N ALA A 82 0.38 -5.71 3.03
CA ALA A 82 1.00 -4.79 2.08
C ALA A 82 -0.03 -4.20 1.09
N HIS A 83 -1.03 -4.99 0.70
CA HIS A 83 -2.11 -4.50 -0.14
C HIS A 83 -3.03 -3.52 0.62
N ILE A 84 -3.38 -3.82 1.88
CA ILE A 84 -4.17 -2.92 2.74
C ILE A 84 -3.46 -1.58 2.91
N VAL A 85 -2.17 -1.61 3.23
CA VAL A 85 -1.34 -0.41 3.39
C VAL A 85 -1.27 0.40 2.10
N ASN A 86 -1.13 -0.27 0.94
CA ASN A 86 -1.19 0.38 -0.36
C ASN A 86 -2.58 1.02 -0.63
N LEU A 87 -3.69 0.40 -0.24
CA LEU A 87 -5.02 1.01 -0.34
C LEU A 87 -5.14 2.26 0.53
N ALA A 88 -4.70 2.19 1.79
CA ALA A 88 -4.70 3.36 2.68
C ALA A 88 -3.85 4.51 2.14
N CYS A 89 -2.69 4.21 1.56
CA CYS A 89 -1.82 5.20 0.92
C CYS A 89 -2.51 5.86 -0.27
N LYS A 90 -3.17 5.06 -1.12
CA LYS A 90 -3.90 5.57 -2.28
C LYS A 90 -5.04 6.50 -1.89
N ASP A 91 -5.78 6.16 -0.83
CA ASP A 91 -6.85 7.01 -0.32
C ASP A 91 -6.30 8.36 0.20
N ALA A 92 -5.23 8.35 1.01
CA ALA A 92 -4.56 9.59 1.43
C ALA A 92 -4.10 10.42 0.22
N ILE A 93 -3.41 9.79 -0.74
CA ILE A 93 -2.94 10.45 -1.96
C ILE A 93 -4.12 11.04 -2.74
N ALA A 94 -5.25 10.34 -2.85
CA ALA A 94 -6.42 10.84 -3.57
C ALA A 94 -6.98 12.13 -2.95
N VAL A 95 -6.94 12.26 -1.62
CA VAL A 95 -7.28 13.51 -0.93
C VAL A 95 -6.24 14.59 -1.27
N LEU A 96 -4.94 14.27 -1.13
CA LEU A 96 -3.84 15.20 -1.42
C LEU A 96 -3.79 15.68 -2.89
N LYS A 97 -4.29 14.88 -3.84
CA LYS A 97 -4.36 15.28 -5.26
C LYS A 97 -5.43 16.33 -5.55
N LYS A 98 -6.42 16.47 -4.67
CA LYS A 98 -7.56 17.40 -4.82
C LYS A 98 -7.31 18.78 -4.19
N LEU A 99 -6.13 19.00 -3.59
CA LEU A 99 -5.81 20.24 -2.90
C LEU A 99 -5.70 21.42 -3.87
N SER A 100 -6.74 22.25 -3.92
CA SER A 100 -6.68 23.60 -4.48
C SER A 100 -6.50 24.60 -3.34
N VAL A 101 -5.55 25.53 -3.49
CA VAL A 101 -5.19 26.54 -2.48
C VAL A 101 -6.34 27.49 -2.10
N THR A 102 -7.46 27.46 -2.82
CA THR A 102 -8.59 28.40 -2.68
C THR A 102 -9.46 28.19 -1.43
N GLU A 103 -9.39 27.06 -0.72
CA GLU A 103 -10.27 26.79 0.46
C GLU A 103 -9.69 27.23 1.82
N VAL A 104 -8.58 27.99 1.87
CA VAL A 104 -7.90 28.33 3.13
C VAL A 104 -8.60 29.45 3.93
N LEU A 105 -9.60 30.16 3.39
CA LEU A 105 -10.09 31.41 4.00
C LEU A 105 -11.48 31.41 4.64
N THR A 106 -12.25 30.31 4.66
CA THR A 106 -13.60 30.38 5.26
C THR A 106 -14.02 29.06 5.88
N TYR A 107 -13.79 28.86 7.19
CA TYR A 107 -14.82 28.33 8.09
C TYR A 107 -14.36 28.43 9.55
N GLU A 108 -14.78 29.49 10.24
CA GLU A 108 -14.90 29.47 11.69
C GLU A 108 -16.19 28.71 12.06
N SER A 109 -16.02 27.75 12.97
CA SER A 109 -16.96 27.27 13.99
C SER A 109 -18.46 27.19 13.66
N THR A 110 -19.00 25.98 13.57
CA THR A 110 -20.17 25.57 14.38
C THR A 110 -20.23 24.04 14.50
N GLU A 111 -20.32 23.56 15.74
CA GLU A 111 -20.79 22.22 16.11
C GLU A 111 -22.30 22.11 15.91
N SER A 112 -22.76 20.93 15.46
CA SER A 112 -23.99 20.30 15.96
C SER A 112 -24.08 18.83 15.51
N GLU A 113 -24.26 17.95 16.50
CA GLU A 113 -24.77 16.58 16.43
C GLU A 113 -26.18 16.57 15.74
N SER A 114 -26.77 15.52 15.18
CA SER A 114 -26.79 14.09 15.52
C SER A 114 -27.43 13.23 14.39
N GLU A 115 -27.28 11.90 14.55
CA GLU A 115 -28.22 10.78 14.23
C GLU A 115 -28.46 10.22 12.81
N THR A 116 -28.08 8.92 12.72
CA THR A 116 -28.67 7.72 12.05
C THR A 116 -29.45 7.84 10.74
N ASP A 117 -29.02 7.10 9.71
CA ASP A 117 -29.74 5.89 9.25
C ASP A 117 -28.87 5.05 8.28
N ASP A 118 -29.16 3.75 8.26
CA ASP A 118 -28.50 2.69 7.54
C ASP A 118 -28.70 2.76 6.00
N ASN A 119 -27.81 2.04 5.30
CA ASN A 119 -28.07 1.38 4.01
C ASN A 119 -27.90 2.21 2.71
N VAL A 120 -26.68 2.21 2.14
CA VAL A 120 -26.50 2.22 0.67
C VAL A 120 -25.36 1.26 0.30
N ASP A 121 -25.79 0.08 -0.13
CA ASP A 121 -25.01 -0.83 -0.96
C ASP A 121 -24.82 -0.22 -2.37
N SER A 122 -23.72 -0.57 -3.03
CA SER A 122 -23.44 -0.27 -4.45
C SER A 122 -23.07 1.18 -4.83
N ILE A 123 -21.83 1.59 -4.54
CA ILE A 123 -21.12 2.55 -5.40
C ILE A 123 -19.89 1.85 -5.97
N SER A 124 -20.00 1.48 -7.26
CA SER A 124 -18.87 1.15 -8.11
C SER A 124 -17.92 2.34 -8.10
N SER A 125 -16.77 2.19 -7.45
CA SER A 125 -15.70 3.19 -7.51
C SER A 125 -14.96 3.05 -8.84
N ASP A 126 -15.57 3.55 -9.92
CA ASP A 126 -14.79 3.99 -11.07
C ASP A 126 -14.01 5.23 -10.63
N SER A 127 -12.83 5.00 -10.05
CA SER A 127 -11.93 6.08 -9.64
C SER A 127 -11.41 6.78 -10.88
N VAL A 128 -11.59 8.10 -10.94
CA VAL A 128 -10.87 8.98 -11.86
C VAL A 128 -9.37 8.75 -11.65
N THR A 129 -8.72 8.16 -12.66
CA THR A 129 -7.31 7.74 -12.66
C THR A 129 -6.39 8.95 -12.91
N ASN A 130 -5.77 9.51 -11.86
CA ASN A 130 -4.93 10.72 -11.93
C ASN A 130 -3.40 10.45 -11.88
N GLY A 131 -2.92 9.37 -12.51
CA GLY A 131 -1.49 9.15 -12.72
C GLY A 131 -0.95 9.87 -13.96
N PHE A 132 0.28 10.39 -13.92
CA PHE A 132 0.95 10.90 -15.13
C PHE A 132 1.57 9.74 -15.92
N ASN A 133 0.72 8.93 -16.56
CA ASN A 133 1.19 7.83 -17.39
C ASN A 133 1.99 8.35 -18.59
N SER A 134 3.12 7.70 -18.87
CA SER A 134 3.99 8.03 -20.00
C SER A 134 3.44 7.38 -21.27
N SER A 135 2.37 7.95 -21.82
CA SER A 135 1.84 7.60 -23.15
C SER A 135 1.87 8.84 -24.06
N ASN A 136 2.31 8.65 -25.31
CA ASN A 136 2.37 9.63 -26.41
C ASN A 136 0.95 10.17 -26.71
N GLU A 137 0.70 11.39 -27.19
CA GLU A 137 1.21 12.09 -28.38
C GLU A 137 1.29 13.62 -28.14
N ASP A 138 1.77 14.36 -29.14
CA ASP A 138 1.99 15.81 -29.19
C ASP A 138 0.78 16.68 -28.77
N GLU A 139 0.57 16.84 -27.47
CA GLU A 139 -0.27 17.91 -26.95
C GLU A 139 0.47 19.25 -27.14
N PRO A 140 -0.11 20.21 -27.88
CA PRO A 140 0.50 21.51 -28.11
C PRO A 140 0.73 22.23 -26.78
N VAL A 141 1.82 23.00 -26.72
CA VAL A 141 2.17 23.83 -25.56
C VAL A 141 0.94 24.71 -25.23
N PRO A 142 0.37 24.62 -24.01
CA PRO A 142 -0.66 25.57 -23.62
C PRO A 142 0.01 26.95 -23.55
N GLU A 143 -0.35 27.83 -24.49
CA GLU A 143 0.04 29.25 -24.48
C GLU A 143 -0.69 30.04 -23.37
N SER A 144 -1.69 29.43 -22.73
CA SER A 144 -2.46 30.03 -21.64
C SER A 144 -1.94 29.62 -20.25
N PRO A 145 -2.12 30.48 -19.23
CA PRO A 145 -1.88 30.12 -17.83
C PRO A 145 -2.64 28.85 -17.47
N PRO A 146 -2.11 28.03 -16.54
CA PRO A 146 -2.84 26.88 -16.04
C PRO A 146 -4.20 27.33 -15.51
N ASP A 147 -5.24 26.60 -15.90
CA ASP A 147 -6.63 26.82 -15.47
C ASP A 147 -6.68 27.14 -13.98
N ASN A 148 -7.47 28.15 -13.59
CA ASN A 148 -7.61 28.67 -12.22
C ASN A 148 -8.22 27.65 -11.21
N LYS A 149 -8.29 26.38 -11.60
CA LYS A 149 -8.80 25.22 -10.83
C LYS A 149 -7.75 24.12 -10.62
N MET A 150 -6.51 24.29 -11.11
CA MET A 150 -5.51 23.23 -11.07
C MET A 150 -4.93 23.04 -9.67
N SER A 151 -4.97 21.82 -9.15
CA SER A 151 -4.44 21.50 -7.81
C SER A 151 -2.92 21.69 -7.73
N LEU A 152 -2.40 21.86 -6.52
CA LEU A 152 -0.95 21.91 -6.26
C LEU A 152 -0.25 20.67 -6.84
N TYR A 153 -0.86 19.50 -6.62
CA TYR A 153 -0.35 18.24 -7.12
C TYR A 153 -0.22 18.23 -8.66
N ASP A 154 -1.25 18.71 -9.35
CA ASP A 154 -1.26 18.75 -10.82
C ASP A 154 -0.23 19.74 -11.37
N ARG A 155 -0.03 20.88 -10.69
CA ARG A 155 1.04 21.85 -11.01
C ARG A 155 2.43 21.24 -10.88
N ILE A 156 2.69 20.52 -9.80
CA ILE A 156 3.94 19.80 -9.60
C ILE A 156 4.15 18.74 -10.69
N GLY A 157 3.13 17.92 -10.93
CA GLY A 157 3.22 16.83 -11.90
C GLY A 157 3.45 17.32 -13.33
N LYS A 158 2.69 18.32 -13.78
CA LYS A 158 2.82 18.91 -15.13
C LYS A 158 4.16 19.61 -15.32
N SER A 159 4.63 20.38 -14.33
CA SER A 159 5.93 21.06 -14.41
C SER A 159 7.09 20.08 -14.50
N ILE A 160 7.08 19.01 -13.69
CA ILE A 160 8.07 17.93 -13.77
C ILE A 160 7.98 17.21 -15.11
N GLN A 161 6.77 16.87 -15.56
CA GLN A 161 6.56 16.16 -16.83
C GLN A 161 7.12 16.97 -18.01
N LYS A 162 6.83 18.26 -18.08
CA LYS A 162 7.34 19.18 -19.12
C LYS A 162 8.86 19.29 -19.05
N SER A 163 9.42 19.47 -17.84
CA SER A 163 10.87 19.53 -17.61
C SER A 163 11.60 18.25 -18.01
N ARG A 164 10.95 17.07 -17.88
CA ARG A 164 11.53 15.78 -18.25
C ARG A 164 11.43 15.47 -19.74
N ARG A 165 10.33 15.86 -20.40
CA ARG A 165 10.06 15.55 -21.82
C ARG A 165 11.02 16.30 -22.74
N SER A 166 11.19 17.61 -22.54
CA SER A 166 12.04 18.45 -23.39
C SER A 166 13.53 18.24 -23.09
N SER A 167 14.32 17.89 -24.11
CA SER A 167 15.79 17.82 -24.01
C SER A 167 16.39 19.17 -23.57
N ILE A 168 15.88 20.25 -24.13
CA ILE A 168 16.29 21.62 -23.82
C ILE A 168 16.04 21.92 -22.33
N LEU A 169 14.84 21.65 -21.82
CA LEU A 169 14.52 21.90 -20.40
C LEU A 169 15.31 20.98 -19.46
N ARG A 170 15.59 19.73 -19.86
CA ARG A 170 16.48 18.85 -19.09
C ARG A 170 17.88 19.43 -18.97
N ASP A 171 18.42 19.99 -20.05
CA ASP A 171 19.75 20.56 -20.06
C ASP A 171 19.81 21.91 -19.34
N SER A 172 18.76 22.73 -19.47
CA SER A 172 18.56 23.95 -18.68
C SER A 172 18.48 23.63 -17.18
N PHE A 173 17.78 22.55 -16.80
CA PHE A 173 17.73 22.09 -15.41
C PHE A 173 19.10 21.61 -14.91
N LYS A 174 19.88 20.92 -15.75
CA LYS A 174 21.28 20.57 -15.42
C LYS A 174 22.15 21.81 -15.22
N GLN A 175 21.98 22.84 -16.07
CA GLN A 175 22.67 24.12 -15.92
C GLN A 175 22.27 24.82 -14.62
N SER A 176 20.98 24.83 -14.29
CA SER A 176 20.46 25.34 -13.02
C SER A 176 21.10 24.62 -11.82
N CYS A 177 21.23 23.29 -11.88
CA CYS A 177 21.94 22.52 -10.86
C CYS A 177 23.41 22.94 -10.73
N ARG A 178 24.12 23.15 -11.86
CA ARG A 178 25.53 23.57 -11.86
C ARG A 178 25.71 24.97 -11.28
N PHE A 179 24.82 25.89 -11.64
CA PHE A 179 24.83 27.27 -11.13
C PHE A 179 24.67 27.30 -9.61
N ILE A 180 23.73 26.52 -9.08
CA ILE A 180 23.47 26.40 -7.63
C ILE A 180 24.49 25.50 -6.92
N LYS A 181 25.40 24.87 -7.66
CA LYS A 181 26.39 23.89 -7.14
C LYS A 181 25.72 22.68 -6.47
N LEU A 182 24.54 22.28 -6.94
CA LEU A 182 23.82 21.10 -6.50
C LEU A 182 24.13 19.90 -7.42
N LYS A 183 24.35 18.71 -6.84
CA LYS A 183 24.54 17.48 -7.62
C LYS A 183 23.25 17.16 -8.37
N HIS A 184 23.31 17.19 -9.70
CA HIS A 184 22.16 16.91 -10.55
C HIS A 184 21.59 15.51 -10.28
N LYS A 185 20.29 15.45 -10.02
CA LYS A 185 19.48 14.23 -10.00
C LYS A 185 18.27 14.42 -10.92
N HIS A 186 17.89 13.38 -11.65
CA HIS A 186 16.68 13.43 -12.47
C HIS A 186 15.43 13.64 -11.60
N LEU A 187 14.50 14.47 -12.04
CA LEU A 187 13.19 14.57 -11.41
C LEU A 187 12.42 13.26 -11.60
N LEU A 188 11.64 12.88 -10.60
CA LEU A 188 10.81 11.67 -10.62
C LEU A 188 9.37 12.08 -10.89
N LEU A 189 8.60 11.23 -11.59
CA LEU A 189 7.19 11.46 -11.86
C LEU A 189 6.39 10.35 -11.18
N ASP A 190 5.23 10.71 -10.63
CA ASP A 190 4.31 9.76 -10.03
C ASP A 190 3.84 8.71 -11.06
N MET A 191 3.72 7.46 -10.61
CA MET A 191 3.10 6.39 -11.37
C MET A 191 2.01 5.73 -10.54
N GLU A 192 0.78 5.78 -11.04
CA GLU A 192 -0.43 5.29 -10.36
C GLU A 192 -0.35 3.84 -9.85
N VAL A 193 0.33 2.98 -10.59
CA VAL A 193 0.48 1.56 -10.27
C VAL A 193 1.41 1.29 -9.08
N ARG A 194 2.15 2.29 -8.58
CA ARG A 194 3.11 2.15 -7.48
C ARG A 194 2.85 3.21 -6.41
N TRP A 195 2.18 2.84 -5.33
CA TRP A 195 1.87 3.72 -4.19
C TRP A 195 3.01 4.60 -3.64
N ASN A 196 4.27 4.18 -3.75
CA ASN A 196 5.41 4.96 -3.23
C ASN A 196 5.92 6.06 -4.18
N THR A 197 5.40 6.18 -5.39
CA THR A 197 5.95 7.13 -6.38
C THR A 197 5.62 8.57 -6.08
N THR A 198 4.47 8.85 -5.48
CA THR A 198 4.09 10.22 -5.07
C THR A 198 5.08 10.74 -4.02
N HIS A 199 5.33 9.99 -2.95
CA HIS A 199 6.34 10.33 -1.96
C HIS A 199 7.74 10.49 -2.59
N CYS A 200 8.16 9.57 -3.47
CA CYS A 200 9.45 9.68 -4.16
C CYS A 200 9.55 10.94 -5.05
N MET A 201 8.47 11.31 -5.73
CA MET A 201 8.38 12.52 -6.55
C MET A 201 8.55 13.76 -5.70
N LEU A 202 7.75 13.90 -4.64
CA LEU A 202 7.81 15.06 -3.74
C LEU A 202 9.16 15.17 -3.04
N LYS A 203 9.69 14.06 -2.51
CA LYS A 203 11.01 14.04 -1.86
C LYS A 203 12.14 14.44 -2.83
N ARG A 204 12.11 13.95 -4.08
CA ARG A 204 13.08 14.36 -5.11
C ARG A 204 12.93 15.82 -5.47
N LEU A 205 11.70 16.31 -5.57
CA LEU A 205 11.42 17.71 -5.85
C LEU A 205 12.00 18.61 -4.75
N LYS A 206 11.76 18.27 -3.48
CA LYS A 206 12.33 18.96 -2.31
C LYS A 206 13.86 18.95 -2.33
N GLU A 207 14.48 17.79 -2.58
CA GLU A 207 15.95 17.67 -2.71
C GLU A 207 16.51 18.61 -3.79
N MET A 208 15.73 18.91 -4.84
CA MET A 208 16.13 19.74 -5.96
C MET A 208 15.50 21.15 -5.94
N ARG A 209 14.88 21.56 -4.82
CA ARG A 209 14.05 22.78 -4.71
C ARG A 209 14.70 24.01 -5.34
N GLN A 210 15.90 24.38 -4.88
CA GLN A 210 16.60 25.57 -5.36
C GLN A 210 16.84 25.53 -6.89
N ALA A 211 17.31 24.38 -7.40
CA ALA A 211 17.57 24.21 -8.83
C ALA A 211 16.29 24.19 -9.67
N PHE A 212 15.20 23.71 -9.08
CA PHE A 212 13.90 23.69 -9.74
C PHE A 212 13.26 25.08 -9.76
N GLU A 213 13.27 25.82 -8.66
CA GLU A 213 12.79 27.21 -8.61
C GLU A 213 13.56 28.11 -9.60
N HIS A 214 14.89 27.94 -9.69
CA HIS A 214 15.71 28.63 -10.68
C HIS A 214 15.30 28.28 -12.12
N LEU A 215 15.04 27.00 -12.41
CA LEU A 215 14.52 26.58 -13.72
C LEU A 215 13.17 27.24 -14.03
N LEU A 216 12.21 27.18 -13.11
CA LEU A 216 10.87 27.75 -13.29
C LEU A 216 10.93 29.27 -13.53
N SER A 217 11.86 29.96 -12.87
CA SER A 217 12.01 31.42 -12.99
C SER A 217 12.59 31.84 -14.34
N ASN A 218 13.56 31.06 -14.85
CA ASN A 218 14.28 31.39 -16.08
C ASN A 218 13.60 30.87 -17.36
N GLU A 219 12.77 29.84 -17.27
CA GLU A 219 12.07 29.26 -18.42
C GLU A 219 10.66 29.83 -18.55
N PRO A 220 10.36 30.67 -19.56
CA PRO A 220 9.05 31.32 -19.70
C PRO A 220 7.89 30.33 -19.73
N THR A 221 8.09 29.17 -20.35
CA THR A 221 7.08 28.11 -20.49
C THR A 221 6.78 27.37 -19.19
N LEU A 222 7.59 27.57 -18.15
CA LEU A 222 7.46 26.93 -16.84
C LEU A 222 7.13 27.91 -15.70
N ARG A 223 7.24 29.22 -15.94
CA ARG A 223 7.02 30.26 -14.93
C ARG A 223 5.63 30.18 -14.28
N CYS A 224 4.63 29.73 -15.03
CA CYS A 224 3.27 29.54 -14.52
C CYS A 224 3.12 28.41 -13.48
N TYR A 225 4.15 27.60 -13.24
CA TYR A 225 4.16 26.55 -12.22
C TYR A 225 4.99 26.89 -10.98
N GLN A 226 5.45 28.15 -10.83
CA GLN A 226 6.14 28.59 -9.62
C GLN A 226 5.31 28.29 -8.38
N LEU A 227 5.96 27.87 -7.30
CA LEU A 227 5.33 27.49 -6.04
C LEU A 227 5.59 28.56 -4.98
N SER A 228 4.59 28.87 -4.15
CA SER A 228 4.75 29.79 -3.00
C SER A 228 5.47 29.11 -1.83
N SER A 229 5.83 29.89 -0.80
CA SER A 229 6.47 29.31 0.40
C SER A 229 5.50 28.36 1.12
N GLU A 230 4.24 28.75 1.23
CA GLU A 230 3.17 27.98 1.87
C GLU A 230 2.91 26.66 1.12
N GLU A 231 3.02 26.67 -0.21
CA GLU A 231 2.91 25.45 -1.03
C GLU A 231 4.09 24.50 -0.81
N TRP A 232 5.30 25.03 -0.55
CA TRP A 232 6.44 24.20 -0.16
C TRP A 232 6.30 23.63 1.24
N ASP A 233 5.73 24.39 2.18
CA ASP A 233 5.42 23.90 3.52
C ASP A 233 4.38 22.77 3.46
N LEU A 234 3.36 22.91 2.61
CA LEU A 234 2.39 21.85 2.35
C LEU A 234 3.04 20.61 1.71
N ILE A 235 3.99 20.77 0.78
CA ILE A 235 4.77 19.64 0.23
C ILE A 235 5.55 18.92 1.34
N ASP A 236 6.08 19.66 2.31
CA ASP A 236 6.81 19.08 3.44
C ASP A 236 5.90 18.24 4.32
N GLU A 237 4.71 18.74 4.65
CA GLU A 237 3.68 17.98 5.37
C GLU A 237 3.23 16.74 4.60
N MET A 238 3.03 16.84 3.28
CA MET A 238 2.70 15.69 2.41
C MET A 238 3.80 14.62 2.45
N ILE A 239 5.07 15.02 2.42
CA ILE A 239 6.20 14.08 2.52
C ILE A 239 6.20 13.39 3.88
N GLU A 240 6.00 14.13 4.96
CA GLU A 240 5.97 13.61 6.33
C GLU A 240 4.81 12.64 6.55
N LEU A 241 3.61 12.95 6.04
CA LEU A 241 2.47 12.05 6.08
C LEU A 241 2.75 10.74 5.31
N LEU A 242 3.38 10.84 4.14
CA LEU A 242 3.61 9.70 3.25
C LEU A 242 4.85 8.86 3.63
N GLU A 243 5.78 9.36 4.45
CA GLU A 243 7.01 8.66 4.79
C GLU A 243 6.79 7.31 5.51
N PRO A 244 5.88 7.18 6.50
CA PRO A 244 5.74 5.95 7.30
C PRO A 244 5.06 4.80 6.59
N PHE A 245 4.40 5.06 5.46
CA PHE A 245 3.97 4.04 4.51
C PHE A 245 5.16 3.17 4.04
N TRP A 246 6.40 3.64 4.19
CA TRP A 246 7.63 2.89 3.94
C TRP A 246 8.23 2.15 5.16
N LYS A 247 7.94 2.60 6.41
CA LYS A 247 8.74 2.25 7.60
C LYS A 247 8.01 1.48 8.72
N MET A 248 6.69 1.27 8.62
CA MET A 248 5.91 0.35 9.49
C MET A 248 5.75 0.70 11.01
N PRO A 249 5.68 1.98 11.43
CA PRO A 249 4.80 2.37 12.55
C PRO A 249 3.60 3.17 12.02
N LEU A 250 2.98 2.67 10.95
CA LEU A 250 2.02 3.44 10.15
C LEU A 250 0.79 3.90 10.93
N TYR A 251 0.19 3.02 11.74
CA TYR A 251 -1.08 3.33 12.40
C TYR A 251 -0.93 4.49 13.40
N ASN A 252 -0.02 4.35 14.37
CA ASN A 252 0.23 5.38 15.38
C ASN A 252 0.65 6.71 14.74
N HIS A 253 1.43 6.67 13.66
CA HIS A 253 1.78 7.89 12.92
C HIS A 253 0.56 8.59 12.36
N LEU A 254 -0.30 7.87 11.63
CA LEU A 254 -1.50 8.45 11.04
C LEU A 254 -2.48 8.95 12.12
N GLU A 255 -2.57 8.26 13.25
CA GLU A 255 -3.39 8.69 14.38
C GLU A 255 -2.89 9.99 15.00
N ASN A 256 -1.59 10.09 15.27
CA ASN A 256 -0.97 11.31 15.79
C ASN A 256 -1.13 12.48 14.81
N PHE A 257 -0.97 12.23 13.51
CA PHE A 257 -1.09 13.25 12.46
C PHE A 257 -2.48 13.91 12.42
N LYS A 258 -3.54 13.24 12.94
CA LYS A 258 -4.89 13.82 13.02
C LYS A 258 -5.02 14.91 14.08
N PHE A 259 -4.24 14.82 15.15
CA PHE A 259 -4.38 15.64 16.37
C PHE A 259 -3.22 16.60 16.58
N GLU A 260 -2.21 16.58 15.71
CA GLU A 260 -1.07 17.51 15.80
C GLU A 260 -1.50 18.94 15.45
N ASN A 261 -1.45 19.82 16.47
CA ASN A 261 -1.70 21.24 16.31
C ASN A 261 -0.70 21.86 15.32
N GLY A 262 -1.20 22.50 14.26
CA GLY A 262 -0.40 23.27 13.30
C GLY A 262 -0.17 22.62 11.93
N LYS A 263 -0.72 21.41 11.67
CA LYS A 263 -0.70 20.80 10.33
C LYS A 263 -1.86 21.35 9.47
N GLY A 264 -1.67 21.37 8.15
CA GLY A 264 -2.69 21.76 7.19
C GLY A 264 -3.94 20.88 7.28
N VAL A 265 -5.12 21.53 7.31
CA VAL A 265 -6.43 20.86 7.46
C VAL A 265 -6.59 19.69 6.49
N ASP A 266 -6.16 19.85 5.25
CA ASP A 266 -6.36 18.82 4.25
C ASP A 266 -5.36 17.66 4.35
N VAL A 267 -4.18 17.88 4.91
CA VAL A 267 -3.25 16.80 5.23
C VAL A 267 -3.82 15.97 6.38
N CYS A 268 -4.48 16.60 7.36
CA CYS A 268 -5.24 15.91 8.40
C CYS A 268 -6.43 15.13 7.83
N LYS A 269 -7.16 15.66 6.84
CA LYS A 269 -8.20 14.91 6.10
C LYS A 269 -7.61 13.70 5.38
N ALA A 270 -6.45 13.85 4.74
CA ALA A 270 -5.76 12.74 4.06
C ALA A 270 -5.32 11.64 5.04
N ALA A 271 -4.76 12.03 6.19
CA ALA A 271 -4.43 11.10 7.27
C ALA A 271 -5.67 10.37 7.80
N THR A 272 -6.78 11.08 7.94
CA THR A 272 -8.07 10.52 8.36
C THR A 272 -8.58 9.48 7.37
N SER A 273 -8.60 9.80 6.08
CA SER A 273 -9.01 8.87 5.03
C SER A 273 -8.14 7.59 5.00
N ALA A 274 -6.83 7.72 5.18
CA ALA A 274 -5.95 6.54 5.30
C ALA A 274 -6.27 5.70 6.55
N CYS A 275 -6.46 6.33 7.71
CA CYS A 275 -6.85 5.63 8.94
C CYS A 275 -8.18 4.90 8.79
N GLU A 276 -9.19 5.52 8.19
CA GLU A 276 -10.48 4.89 7.91
C GLU A 276 -10.31 3.66 7.02
N LYS A 277 -9.44 3.72 6.01
CA LYS A 277 -9.14 2.54 5.19
C LYS A 277 -8.50 1.41 6.00
N LEU A 278 -7.55 1.72 6.87
CA LEU A 278 -6.94 0.71 7.75
C LEU A 278 -7.99 0.11 8.69
N ASN A 279 -8.80 0.96 9.31
CA ASN A 279 -9.88 0.58 10.21
C ASN A 279 -10.95 -0.26 9.52
N LYS A 280 -11.21 -0.09 8.23
CA LYS A 280 -12.12 -0.97 7.47
C LYS A 280 -11.65 -2.44 7.47
N TYR A 281 -10.34 -2.68 7.46
CA TYR A 281 -9.79 -4.05 7.44
C TYR A 281 -9.37 -4.53 8.83
N TYR A 282 -9.23 -3.65 9.81
CA TYR A 282 -8.85 -4.02 11.17
C TYR A 282 -9.82 -5.01 11.85
N PRO A 283 -11.16 -4.88 11.73
CA PRO A 283 -12.11 -5.89 12.22
C PRO A 283 -11.90 -7.28 11.64
N THR A 284 -11.37 -7.39 10.41
CA THR A 284 -11.04 -8.70 9.81
C THR A 284 -9.78 -9.34 10.41
N SER A 285 -9.12 -8.65 11.34
CA SER A 285 -7.95 -9.12 12.09
C SER A 285 -8.32 -9.78 13.42
N ASP A 286 -9.61 -10.01 13.69
CA ASP A 286 -10.10 -10.80 14.82
C ASP A 286 -10.10 -12.31 14.55
N GLY A 287 -9.76 -12.71 13.32
CA GLY A 287 -9.63 -14.10 12.91
C GLY A 287 -8.53 -14.85 13.67
N LEU A 288 -8.73 -16.16 13.85
CA LEU A 288 -7.84 -17.06 14.58
C LEU A 288 -6.35 -16.85 14.26
N VAL A 289 -6.00 -16.67 12.99
CA VAL A 289 -4.59 -16.55 12.56
C VAL A 289 -3.90 -15.30 13.10
N TYR A 290 -4.62 -14.17 13.13
CA TYR A 290 -4.08 -12.92 13.67
C TYR A 290 -3.96 -13.00 15.19
N VAL A 291 -4.96 -13.59 15.85
CA VAL A 291 -4.91 -13.90 17.29
C VAL A 291 -3.69 -14.77 17.62
N MET A 292 -3.48 -15.85 16.87
CA MET A 292 -2.31 -16.72 17.02
C MET A 292 -1.00 -15.96 16.78
N GLY A 293 -0.93 -15.15 15.73
CA GLY A 293 0.25 -14.33 15.42
C GLY A 293 0.62 -13.37 16.55
N LEU A 294 -0.36 -12.73 17.18
CA LEU A 294 -0.14 -11.85 18.33
C LEU A 294 0.30 -12.63 19.57
N LEU A 295 -0.40 -13.72 19.91
CA LEU A 295 -0.09 -14.53 21.08
C LEU A 295 1.30 -15.17 21.02
N LEU A 296 1.74 -15.55 19.82
CA LEU A 296 3.02 -16.18 19.57
C LEU A 296 4.17 -15.18 19.33
N ASP A 297 3.89 -13.87 19.33
CA ASP A 297 4.95 -12.85 19.23
C ASP A 297 5.81 -12.87 20.51
N PRO A 298 7.10 -13.23 20.43
CA PRO A 298 7.95 -13.38 21.61
C PRO A 298 8.19 -12.06 22.34
N ARG A 299 7.98 -10.90 21.68
CA ARG A 299 8.25 -9.57 22.24
C ARG A 299 7.21 -9.14 23.27
N CYS A 300 5.97 -9.54 23.05
CA CYS A 300 4.83 -8.98 23.79
C CYS A 300 3.74 -10.00 24.15
N LYS A 301 3.72 -11.18 23.54
CA LYS A 301 2.82 -12.31 23.82
C LYS A 301 1.41 -11.88 24.23
N THR A 302 1.11 -11.91 25.53
CA THR A 302 -0.23 -11.62 26.07
C THR A 302 -0.31 -10.25 26.73
N GLU A 303 0.85 -9.65 26.99
CA GLU A 303 1.08 -8.34 27.55
C GLU A 303 0.63 -7.25 26.57
N TRP A 304 0.73 -7.49 25.26
CA TRP A 304 0.24 -6.57 24.23
C TRP A 304 -1.24 -6.22 24.43
N TYR A 305 -2.10 -7.20 24.73
CA TYR A 305 -3.54 -6.94 24.97
C TYR A 305 -3.76 -5.94 26.11
N LYS A 306 -2.91 -5.98 27.14
CA LYS A 306 -2.99 -5.04 28.26
C LYS A 306 -2.52 -3.65 27.84
N SER A 307 -1.43 -3.56 27.05
CA SER A 307 -0.87 -2.27 26.64
C SER A 307 -1.78 -1.46 25.71
N VAL A 308 -2.64 -2.13 24.94
CA VAL A 308 -3.59 -1.47 24.03
C VAL A 308 -5.02 -1.37 24.60
N GLY A 309 -5.21 -1.67 25.89
CA GLY A 309 -6.51 -1.54 26.56
C GLY A 309 -7.58 -2.56 26.15
N ILE A 310 -7.21 -3.69 25.54
CA ILE A 310 -8.19 -4.72 25.16
C ILE A 310 -8.76 -5.39 26.43
N PRO A 311 -10.10 -5.51 26.56
CA PRO A 311 -10.72 -6.10 27.75
C PRO A 311 -10.21 -7.51 28.08
N SER A 312 -9.99 -7.80 29.36
CA SER A 312 -9.51 -9.11 29.85
C SER A 312 -10.38 -10.28 29.37
N LYS A 313 -11.69 -10.06 29.21
CA LYS A 313 -12.63 -11.05 28.66
C LYS A 313 -12.24 -11.48 27.23
N VAL A 314 -11.94 -10.52 26.36
CA VAL A 314 -11.54 -10.77 24.96
C VAL A 314 -10.17 -11.46 24.92
N SER A 315 -9.22 -11.02 25.74
CA SER A 315 -7.91 -11.67 25.84
C SER A 315 -8.02 -13.14 26.26
N LYS A 316 -8.87 -13.45 27.25
CA LYS A 316 -9.13 -14.84 27.67
C LYS A 316 -9.78 -15.67 26.56
N GLN A 317 -10.73 -15.11 25.83
CA GLN A 317 -11.37 -15.77 24.69
C GLN A 317 -10.37 -16.08 23.58
N ASN A 318 -9.52 -15.12 23.22
CA ASN A 318 -8.47 -15.29 22.20
C ASN A 318 -7.47 -16.40 22.58
N LYS A 319 -7.03 -16.43 23.84
CA LYS A 319 -6.18 -17.51 24.37
C LYS A 319 -6.87 -18.86 24.28
N LYS A 320 -8.16 -18.92 24.63
CA LYS A 320 -8.95 -20.15 24.54
C LYS A 320 -9.04 -20.65 23.09
N MET A 321 -9.37 -19.78 22.14
CA MET A 321 -9.43 -20.13 20.71
C MET A 321 -8.10 -20.72 20.20
N ALA A 322 -6.97 -20.12 20.60
CA ALA A 322 -5.64 -20.61 20.27
C ALA A 322 -5.35 -22.01 20.84
N LEU A 323 -5.67 -22.22 22.12
CA LEU A 323 -5.47 -23.49 22.81
C LEU A 323 -6.37 -24.60 22.26
N ASP A 324 -7.65 -24.30 22.03
CA ASP A 324 -8.62 -25.25 21.47
C ASP A 324 -8.16 -25.73 20.08
N TYR A 325 -7.63 -24.82 19.26
CA TYR A 325 -7.08 -25.16 17.95
C TYR A 325 -5.80 -26.00 18.04
N TRP A 326 -4.89 -25.66 18.96
CA TRP A 326 -3.69 -26.46 19.24
C TRP A 326 -4.07 -27.88 19.70
N ASP A 327 -4.95 -28.00 20.69
CA ASP A 327 -5.40 -29.28 21.25
C ASP A 327 -6.05 -30.17 20.19
N LYS A 328 -6.84 -29.57 19.29
CA LYS A 328 -7.55 -30.30 18.22
C LYS A 328 -6.61 -30.82 17.12
N PHE A 329 -5.62 -30.02 16.72
CA PHE A 329 -4.91 -30.22 15.46
C PHE A 329 -3.41 -30.48 15.57
N TYR A 330 -2.77 -30.03 16.65
CA TYR A 330 -1.31 -30.01 16.77
C TYR A 330 -0.77 -30.70 18.02
N LYS A 331 -1.58 -30.81 19.08
CA LYS A 331 -1.19 -31.52 20.30
C LYS A 331 -0.85 -32.97 19.95
N PRO A 332 0.35 -33.46 20.34
CA PRO A 332 0.71 -34.86 20.14
C PRO A 332 -0.31 -35.75 20.85
N LYS A 333 -0.88 -36.72 20.13
CA LYS A 333 -1.66 -37.81 20.73
C LYS A 333 -0.65 -38.79 21.32
N ASP A 334 -0.81 -39.16 22.59
CA ASP A 334 0.19 -39.87 23.40
C ASP A 334 0.86 -41.03 22.65
N GLY A 335 2.20 -41.06 22.69
CA GLY A 335 3.06 -42.10 22.10
C GLY A 335 4.04 -41.64 21.01
N ASN A 336 3.83 -40.45 20.42
CA ASN A 336 4.76 -39.83 19.45
C ASN A 336 5.21 -38.45 19.93
N ALA A 337 5.76 -38.37 21.14
CA ALA A 337 6.60 -37.22 21.47
C ALA A 337 7.75 -37.20 20.45
N LEU A 338 7.68 -36.29 19.48
CA LEU A 338 8.86 -35.94 18.70
C LEU A 338 9.88 -35.51 19.75
N GLU A 339 10.93 -36.31 19.96
CA GLU A 339 12.11 -35.82 20.66
C GLU A 339 12.42 -34.44 20.09
N PRO A 340 12.66 -33.43 20.95
CA PRO A 340 12.89 -32.08 20.49
C PRO A 340 14.07 -32.11 19.53
N LYS A 341 13.79 -32.12 18.22
CA LYS A 341 14.82 -31.87 17.21
C LYS A 341 15.40 -30.53 17.59
N ASN A 342 16.67 -30.57 17.98
CA ASN A 342 17.43 -29.46 18.52
C ASN A 342 16.95 -28.14 17.90
N THR A 343 16.12 -27.40 18.62
CA THR A 343 15.41 -26.21 18.09
C THR A 343 16.40 -25.12 17.68
N SER A 344 17.64 -25.21 18.16
CA SER A 344 18.79 -24.45 17.69
C SER A 344 19.04 -24.60 16.19
N ASP A 345 18.90 -25.81 15.61
CA ASP A 345 19.25 -26.06 14.21
C ASP A 345 18.19 -25.54 13.23
N ILE A 346 16.91 -25.60 13.59
CA ILE A 346 15.82 -25.11 12.73
C ILE A 346 15.82 -23.58 12.71
N LEU A 347 15.97 -22.94 13.89
CA LEU A 347 16.06 -21.49 13.98
C LEU A 347 17.36 -20.99 13.32
N ALA A 348 18.50 -21.67 13.52
CA ALA A 348 19.76 -21.33 12.87
C ALA A 348 19.69 -21.50 11.34
N ALA A 349 19.00 -22.52 10.83
CA ALA A 349 18.78 -22.72 9.39
C ALA A 349 17.88 -21.63 8.78
N GLN A 350 16.82 -21.22 9.48
CA GLN A 350 15.95 -20.12 9.05
C GLN A 350 16.69 -18.76 9.07
N VAL A 351 17.50 -18.51 10.11
CA VAL A 351 18.35 -17.31 10.23
C VAL A 351 19.46 -17.30 9.17
N LYS A 352 20.08 -18.46 8.84
CA LYS A 352 21.05 -18.58 7.73
C LYS A 352 20.39 -18.25 6.39
N ARG A 353 19.19 -18.77 6.11
CA ARG A 353 18.44 -18.45 4.89
C ARG A 353 18.10 -16.97 4.77
N ALA A 354 17.70 -16.32 5.86
CA ALA A 354 17.43 -14.88 5.89
C ALA A 354 18.68 -14.02 5.67
N LYS A 355 19.87 -14.51 6.06
CA LYS A 355 21.16 -13.86 5.78
C LYS A 355 21.62 -14.06 4.34
N MET A 356 21.41 -15.24 3.75
CA MET A 356 21.79 -15.52 2.35
C MET A 356 20.90 -14.81 1.31
N SER A 357 19.69 -14.36 1.67
CA SER A 357 18.87 -13.54 0.76
C SER A 357 19.17 -12.03 0.84
N ARG A 358 20.14 -11.63 1.67
CA ARG A 358 20.56 -10.24 1.88
C ARG A 358 21.99 -9.96 1.37
N THR A 359 22.64 -10.96 0.79
CA THR A 359 23.82 -10.84 -0.08
C THR A 359 23.36 -10.96 -1.51
#